data_AF-A0A645HN57-F1
#
_entry.id   AF-A0A645HN57-F1
#
_cell.length_a   1.000
_cell.length_b   1.000
_cell.length_c   1.000
_cell.angle_alpha   90.00
_cell.angle_beta   90.00
_cell.angle_gamma   90.00
#
_symmetry.space_group_name_H-M   'P 1'
#
loop_
_entity.id
_entity.type
_entity.pdbx_description
1 polymer ?
#
loop_
_entity_poly.entity_id
_entity_poly.type
_entity_poly.pdbx_seq_one_letter_code
_entity_poly.pdbx_strand_id
1 'polypeptide(L)' 'MFGYCGLVKELIARAEDEIGCRLKVIATGGLSATIAPLIGRIDVVAPLHTLDGLRLMVPPLS' A
#
# COMPACT_ATOMS: atom_id res chain seq x y z
N MET A 1 1.46 -16.13 -8.41
CA MET A 1 1.71 -14.89 -7.63
C MET A 1 2.66 -13.91 -8.33
N PHE A 2 3.63 -14.37 -9.12
CA PHE A 2 4.61 -13.49 -9.77
C PHE A 2 4.03 -12.48 -10.75
N GLY A 3 3.01 -12.85 -11.54
CA GLY A 3 2.34 -11.90 -12.45
C GLY A 3 1.70 -10.71 -11.72
N TYR A 4 1.04 -10.95 -10.59
CA TYR A 4 0.51 -9.88 -9.74
C TYR A 4 1.62 -9.00 -9.17
N CYS A 5 2.74 -9.59 -8.74
CA CYS A 5 3.88 -8.82 -8.25
C CYS A 5 4.49 -7.94 -9.37
N GLY A 6 4.58 -8.47 -10.59
CA GLY A 6 5.03 -7.70 -11.76
C GLY A 6 4.09 -6.56 -12.10
N LEU A 7 2.78 -6.80 -12.10
CA LEU A 7 1.75 -5.78 -12.30
C LEU A 7 1.91 -4.63 -11.30
N VAL A 8 1.97 -4.94 -9.99
CA VAL A 8 2.08 -3.90 -8.96
C VAL A 8 3.39 -3.13 -9.08
N LYS A 9 4.52 -3.80 -9.38
CA LYS A 9 5.81 -3.12 -9.61
C LYS A 9 5.73 -2.13 -10.78
N GLU A 10 5.14 -2.53 -11.90
CA GLU A 10 5.01 -1.66 -13.08
C GLU A 10 4.09 -0.48 -12.80
N LEU A 11 2.98 -0.69 -12.09
CA LEU A 11 2.09 0.40 -11.68
C LEU A 11 2.80 1.44 -10.80
N ILE A 12 3.61 1.00 -9.84
CA ILE A 12 4.41 1.90 -9.00
C ILE A 12 5.42 2.67 -9.86
N ALA A 13 6.17 1.97 -10.72
CA ALA A 13 7.18 2.58 -11.58
C ALA A 13 6.57 3.65 -12.52
N ARG A 14 5.43 3.34 -13.14
CA ARG A 14 4.71 4.28 -14.02
C ARG A 14 4.20 5.50 -13.27
N ALA A 15 3.64 5.32 -12.07
CA ALA A 15 3.18 6.44 -11.26
C ALA A 15 4.34 7.36 -10.82
N GLU A 16 5.49 6.78 -10.47
CA GLU A 16 6.70 7.54 -10.14
C GLU A 16 7.25 8.33 -11.33
N ASP A 17 7.22 7.72 -12.52
CA ASP A 17 7.67 8.33 -13.78
C ASP A 17 6.75 9.51 -14.18
N GLU A 18 5.43 9.36 -14.03
CA GLU A 18 4.45 10.40 -14.31
C GLU A 18 4.56 11.60 -13.35
N ILE A 19 4.77 11.32 -12.05
CA ILE A 19 4.88 12.37 -11.02
C ILE A 19 6.30 12.97 -10.98
N GLY A 20 7.30 12.25 -11.47
CA GLY A 20 8.71 12.66 -11.49
C GLY A 20 9.40 12.54 -10.12
N CYS A 21 8.88 11.72 -9.20
CA CYS A 21 9.50 11.48 -7.90
C CYS A 21 9.21 10.08 -7.36
N ARG A 22 10.03 9.65 -6.38
CA ARG A 22 9.78 8.38 -5.68
C ARG A 22 8.57 8.52 -4.77
N LEU A 23 7.61 7.62 -4.92
CA LEU A 23 6.40 7.57 -4.10
C LEU A 23 6.64 6.75 -2.84
N LYS A 24 5.96 7.14 -1.76
CA LYS A 24 5.79 6.30 -0.57
C LYS A 24 4.66 5.31 -0.83
N VAL A 25 4.97 4.03 -0.84
CA VAL A 25 4.02 2.96 -1.16
C VAL A 25 3.55 2.26 0.10
N ILE A 26 2.24 2.34 0.38
CA ILE A 26 1.60 1.74 1.56
C ILE A 26 0.67 0.61 1.09
N ALA A 27 0.92 -0.62 1.54
CA ALA A 27 0.05 -1.77 1.28
C ALA A 27 -0.91 -1.99 2.46
N THR A 28 -2.21 -2.16 2.17
CA THR A 28 -3.26 -2.41 3.17
C THR A 28 -4.10 -3.63 2.78
N GLY A 29 -5.00 -4.06 3.67
CA GLY A 29 -5.91 -5.19 3.47
C GLY A 29 -5.33 -6.53 3.93
N GLY A 30 -6.19 -7.54 4.03
CA GLY A 30 -5.88 -8.82 4.70
C GLY A 30 -4.74 -9.64 4.09
N LEU A 31 -4.38 -9.40 2.82
CA LEU A 31 -3.28 -10.10 2.13
C LEU A 31 -1.98 -9.30 2.06
N SER A 32 -1.97 -8.04 2.54
CA SER A 32 -0.82 -7.14 2.41
C SER A 32 0.45 -7.70 3.04
N ALA A 33 0.36 -8.27 4.24
CA ALA A 33 1.51 -8.87 4.93
C ALA A 33 2.11 -10.06 4.18
N THR A 34 1.28 -10.84 3.48
CA THR A 34 1.72 -12.03 2.74
C THR A 34 2.34 -11.65 1.39
N ILE A 35 1.80 -10.64 0.71
CA ILE A 35 2.19 -10.31 -0.66
C ILE A 35 3.34 -9.28 -0.71
N ALA A 36 3.42 -8.36 0.27
CA ALA A 36 4.42 -7.30 0.28
C ALA A 36 5.89 -7.79 0.13
N PRO A 37 6.32 -8.89 0.80
CA PRO A 37 7.68 -9.42 0.62
C PRO A 37 8.02 -9.83 -0.81
N LEU A 38 7.02 -10.19 -1.62
CA LEU A 38 7.20 -10.66 -3.00
C LEU A 38 7.23 -9.49 -4.01
N ILE A 39 6.69 -8.34 -3.63
CA ILE A 39 6.68 -7.13 -4.46
C ILE A 39 8.00 -6.37 -4.29
N GLY A 40 8.60 -6.30 -3.10
CA GLY A 40 9.90 -5.63 -2.90
C GLY A 40 9.92 -4.11 -3.17
N ARG A 41 8.75 -3.50 -3.44
CA ARG A 41 8.53 -2.05 -3.63
C ARG A 41 7.39 -1.54 -2.75
N ILE A 42 7.28 -2.06 -1.53
CA ILE A 42 6.34 -1.60 -0.51
C ILE A 42 7.16 -0.99 0.62
N ASP A 43 6.89 0.26 1.01
CA ASP A 43 7.60 0.93 2.09
C ASP A 43 6.92 0.67 3.45
N VAL A 44 5.59 0.53 3.47
CA VAL A 44 4.82 0.27 4.70
C VAL A 44 3.73 -0.76 4.45
N VAL A 45 3.59 -1.73 5.36
CA VAL A 45 2.42 -2.60 5.45
C VAL A 45 1.52 -2.10 6.57
N ALA A 46 0.31 -1.67 6.24
CA ALA A 46 -0.68 -1.15 7.17
C ALA A 46 -2.02 -1.89 6.97
N PRO A 47 -2.20 -3.10 7.53
CA PRO A 47 -3.35 -3.96 7.21
C PRO A 47 -4.70 -3.34 7.55
N LEU A 48 -4.74 -2.45 8.54
CA LEU A 48 -5.94 -1.79 9.04
C LEU A 48 -6.05 -0.33 8.59
N HIS A 49 -5.31 0.09 7.56
CA HIS A 49 -5.22 1.51 7.16
C HIS A 49 -6.60 2.18 7.00
N THR A 50 -7.57 1.47 6.45
CA THR A 50 -8.95 1.96 6.31
C THR A 50 -9.64 2.15 7.67
N LEU A 51 -9.49 1.21 8.61
CA LEU A 51 -10.08 1.31 9.94
C LEU A 51 -9.40 2.40 10.78
N ASP A 52 -8.08 2.54 10.65
CA ASP A 52 -7.34 3.63 11.28
C ASP A 52 -7.86 4.99 10.78
N GLY A 53 -8.11 5.11 9.47
CA GLY A 53 -8.74 6.30 8.88
C GLY A 53 -10.13 6.57 9.45
N LEU A 54 -10.99 5.56 9.57
CA LEU A 54 -12.33 5.70 10.17
C LEU A 54 -12.24 6.16 11.63
N ARG A 55 -11.30 5.60 12.41
CA ARG A 55 -11.07 5.99 13.81
C ARG A 55 -10.66 7.45 13.96
N LEU A 56 -9.93 8.01 13.00
CA LEU A 56 -9.55 9.43 13.02
C LEU A 56 -10.73 10.37 12.73
N MET A 57 -11.72 9.90 11.97
CA MET A 57 -12.91 10.69 11.61
C MET A 57 -13.99 10.64 12.69
N VAL A 58 -14.08 9.53 13.45
CA VAL A 58 -15.09 9.35 14.48
C VAL A 58 -14.59 9.92 15.81
N PRO A 59 -15.28 10.92 16.40
CA PRO A 59 -14.93 11.42 17.73
C PRO A 59 -15.02 10.30 18.79
N PRO A 60 -14.17 10.32 19.83
CA PRO A 60 -14.23 9.31 20.89
C PRO A 60 -15.61 9.33 21.54
N LEU A 61 -16.18 8.14 21.72
CA LEU A 61 -17.42 7.98 22.45
C LEU A 61 -17.17 8.42 23.91
N SER A 62 -17.84 9.48 24.32
CA SER A 62 -17.90 9.97 25.70
C SER A 62 -18.59 8.97 26.62
#